data_AF-A0A9R1KAW8-F1
#
_entry.id   AF-A0A9R1KAW8-F1
#
_cell.length_a   1.000
_cell.length_b   1.000
_cell.length_c   1.000
_cell.angle_alpha   90.00
_cell.angle_beta   90.00
_cell.angle_gamma   90.00
#
_symmetry.space_group_name_H-M   'P 1'
#
loop_
_entity.id
_entity.type
_entity.pdbx_description
1 polymer ?
#
loop_
_entity_poly.entity_id
_entity_poly.type
_entity_poly.pdbx_seq_one_letter_code
_entity_poly.pdbx_strand_id
1 'polypeptide(L)'
;MRCYTALTAAATLVLLLLVPLATAAEAEAEAAIASYRERSEEETQQVFLEWMAEHGVSYDSAVEAERRYAIFKGKLRTVDQHNAGIHPYRLGLNWFSDRTSAEIYSRVLP
;
A
#
# COMPACT_ATOMS: atom_id res chain seq x y z
N MET A 1 -37.42 -19.68 -34.81
CA MET A 1 -36.11 -19.16 -35.26
C MET A 1 -35.90 -17.68 -34.98
N ARG A 2 -36.89 -16.79 -35.16
CA ARG A 2 -36.74 -15.33 -34.94
C ARG A 2 -36.56 -14.88 -33.47
N CYS A 3 -37.10 -15.61 -32.50
CA CYS A 3 -36.93 -15.26 -31.07
C CYS A 3 -35.54 -15.61 -30.52
N TYR A 4 -34.90 -16.65 -31.07
CA TYR A 4 -33.55 -17.09 -30.66
C TYR A 4 -32.49 -16.05 -31.09
N THR A 5 -32.60 -15.52 -32.29
CA THR A 5 -31.68 -14.51 -32.83
C THR A 5 -31.75 -13.17 -32.08
N ALA A 6 -32.93 -12.78 -31.61
CA ALA A 6 -33.10 -11.56 -30.80
C ALA A 6 -32.52 -11.74 -29.39
N LEU A 7 -32.71 -12.92 -28.79
CA LEU A 7 -32.17 -13.25 -27.47
C LEU A 7 -30.63 -13.30 -27.50
N THR A 8 -30.05 -13.91 -28.54
CA THR A 8 -28.58 -13.94 -28.73
C THR A 8 -28.03 -12.55 -29.00
N ALA A 9 -28.70 -11.73 -29.81
CA ALA A 9 -28.27 -10.35 -30.10
C ALA A 9 -28.25 -9.47 -28.84
N ALA A 10 -29.27 -9.59 -27.98
CA ALA A 10 -29.32 -8.90 -26.70
C ALA A 10 -28.20 -9.37 -25.75
N ALA A 11 -27.98 -10.68 -25.64
CA ALA A 11 -26.90 -11.23 -24.82
C ALA A 11 -25.51 -10.77 -25.30
N THR A 12 -25.28 -10.73 -26.62
CA THR A 12 -24.01 -10.24 -27.18
C THR A 12 -23.81 -8.74 -26.97
N LEU A 13 -24.87 -7.93 -27.04
CA LEU A 13 -24.80 -6.50 -26.74
C LEU A 13 -24.49 -6.26 -25.26
N VAL A 14 -25.13 -7.02 -24.36
CA VAL A 14 -24.85 -6.96 -22.92
C VAL A 14 -23.41 -7.37 -22.62
N LEU A 15 -22.91 -8.44 -23.24
CA LEU A 15 -21.51 -8.87 -23.11
C LEU A 15 -20.53 -7.79 -23.62
N LEU A 16 -20.81 -7.17 -24.77
CA LEU A 16 -20.00 -6.08 -25.32
C LEU A 16 -19.96 -4.83 -24.44
N LEU A 17 -20.98 -4.61 -23.60
CA LEU A 17 -21.04 -3.47 -22.68
C LEU A 17 -20.43 -3.77 -21.31
N LEU A 18 -20.57 -5.00 -20.81
CA LEU A 18 -20.07 -5.38 -19.48
C LEU A 18 -18.55 -5.65 -19.48
N VAL A 19 -18.00 -6.20 -20.58
CA VAL A 19 -16.57 -6.53 -20.66
C VAL A 19 -15.67 -5.28 -20.54
N PRO A 20 -15.91 -4.17 -21.27
CA PRO A 20 -15.09 -2.96 -21.15
C PRO A 20 -15.11 -2.36 -19.73
N LEU A 21 -16.28 -2.41 -19.05
CA LEU A 21 -16.44 -1.86 -17.72
C LEU A 21 -15.62 -2.63 -16.67
N ALA A 22 -15.61 -3.96 -16.76
CA ALA A 22 -14.79 -4.80 -15.89
C ALA A 22 -13.29 -4.56 -16.14
N THR A 23 -12.86 -4.51 -17.40
CA THR A 23 -11.44 -4.27 -17.74
C THR A 23 -10.96 -2.87 -17.38
N ALA A 24 -11.85 -1.85 -17.42
CA ALA A 24 -11.50 -0.49 -17.02
C ALA A 24 -11.20 -0.38 -15.51
N ALA A 25 -11.99 -1.06 -14.67
CA ALA A 25 -11.76 -1.11 -13.23
C ALA A 25 -10.42 -1.81 -12.88
N GLU A 26 -10.10 -2.88 -13.59
CA GLU A 26 -8.81 -3.58 -13.45
C GLU A 26 -7.63 -2.71 -13.93
N ALA A 27 -7.77 -2.02 -15.07
CA ALA A 27 -6.76 -1.10 -15.59
C ALA A 27 -6.49 0.09 -14.66
N GLU A 28 -7.52 0.62 -13.98
CA GLU A 28 -7.36 1.67 -12.96
C GLU A 28 -6.57 1.17 -11.75
N ALA A 29 -6.80 -0.07 -11.31
CA ALA A 29 -6.05 -0.67 -10.21
C ALA A 29 -4.57 -0.88 -10.58
N GLU A 30 -4.29 -1.34 -11.81
CA GLU A 30 -2.91 -1.47 -12.31
C GLU A 30 -2.22 -0.11 -12.49
N ALA A 31 -2.93 0.89 -13.03
CA ALA A 31 -2.40 2.25 -13.19
C ALA A 31 -2.10 2.90 -11.84
N ALA A 32 -2.92 2.65 -10.82
CA ALA A 32 -2.69 3.13 -9.45
C ALA A 32 -1.41 2.52 -8.85
N ILE A 33 -1.20 1.21 -9.01
CA ILE A 33 0.04 0.53 -8.60
C ILE A 33 1.25 1.03 -9.41
N ALA A 34 1.09 1.20 -10.72
CA ALA A 34 2.14 1.72 -11.60
C ALA A 34 2.50 3.18 -11.29
N SER A 35 1.60 3.94 -10.66
CA SER A 35 1.87 5.31 -10.20
C SER A 35 2.76 5.38 -8.95
N TYR A 36 3.01 4.24 -8.27
CA TYR A 36 3.91 4.21 -7.13
C TYR A 36 5.29 4.73 -7.52
N ARG A 37 5.68 5.83 -6.89
CA ARG A 37 7.03 6.39 -6.95
C ARG A 37 7.71 6.10 -5.62
N GLU A 38 8.89 5.49 -5.67
CA GLU A 38 9.72 5.34 -4.48
C GLU A 38 10.19 6.72 -3.99
N ARG A 39 10.02 6.98 -2.70
CA ARG A 39 10.47 8.22 -2.06
C ARG A 39 12.00 8.29 -2.11
N SER A 40 12.51 9.50 -2.30
CA SER A 40 13.93 9.81 -2.14
C SER A 40 14.37 9.61 -0.69
N GLU A 41 15.69 9.50 -0.48
CA GLU A 41 16.26 9.33 0.85
C GLU A 41 15.92 10.52 1.76
N GLU A 42 15.93 11.73 1.21
CA GLU A 42 15.60 12.96 1.90
C GLU A 42 14.13 12.97 2.36
N GLU A 43 13.21 12.55 1.48
CA GLU A 43 11.79 12.41 1.83
C GLU A 43 11.58 11.36 2.93
N THR A 44 12.27 10.21 2.86
CA THR A 44 12.11 9.18 3.89
C THR A 44 12.72 9.59 5.23
N GLN A 45 13.83 10.34 5.22
CA GLN A 45 14.41 10.92 6.44
C GLN A 45 13.47 11.95 7.07
N GLN A 46 12.87 12.83 6.28
CA GLN A 46 11.93 13.82 6.79
C GLN A 46 10.74 13.14 7.48
N VAL A 47 10.12 12.15 6.83
CA VAL A 47 8.99 11.39 7.40
C VAL A 47 9.41 10.67 8.69
N PHE A 48 10.64 10.16 8.76
CA PHE A 48 11.16 9.53 9.97
C PHE A 48 11.30 10.52 11.14
N LEU A 49 11.82 11.73 10.88
CA LEU A 49 11.93 12.78 11.89
C LEU A 49 10.56 13.23 12.39
N GLU A 50 9.59 13.41 11.47
CA GLU A 50 8.20 13.76 11.81
C GLU A 50 7.54 12.67 12.66
N TRP A 51 7.70 11.39 12.26
CA TRP A 51 7.17 10.26 13.02
C TRP A 51 7.78 10.17 14.43
N MET A 52 9.11 10.37 14.55
CA MET A 52 9.77 10.38 15.86
C MET A 52 9.24 11.50 16.75
N ALA A 53 9.02 12.69 16.20
CA ALA A 53 8.47 13.82 16.93
C ALA A 53 7.02 13.55 17.39
N GLU A 54 6.19 13.00 16.50
CA GLU A 54 4.80 12.64 16.80
C GLU A 54 4.71 11.57 17.91
N HIS A 55 5.62 10.59 17.90
CA HIS A 55 5.64 9.47 18.82
C HIS A 55 6.62 9.66 19.99
N GLY A 56 7.25 10.83 20.15
CA GLY A 56 8.21 11.09 21.23
C GLY A 56 9.37 10.09 21.30
N VAL A 57 9.81 9.58 20.15
CA VAL A 57 10.90 8.59 20.06
C VAL A 57 12.25 9.30 19.99
N SER A 58 13.20 8.82 20.78
CA SER A 58 14.61 9.22 20.73
C SER A 58 15.49 7.99 20.91
N TYR A 59 16.68 7.98 20.29
CA TYR A 59 17.63 6.86 20.38
C TYR A 59 18.92 7.28 21.09
N ASP A 60 19.49 6.36 21.85
CA ASP A 60 20.67 6.60 22.67
C ASP A 60 21.97 6.76 21.87
N SER A 61 21.98 6.31 20.61
CA SER A 61 23.16 6.38 19.75
C SER A 61 22.80 6.55 18.28
N ALA A 62 23.73 7.13 17.51
CA ALA A 62 23.60 7.26 16.07
C ALA A 62 23.50 5.89 15.37
N VAL A 63 24.22 4.88 15.87
CA VAL A 63 24.20 3.51 15.33
C VAL A 63 22.81 2.89 15.48
N GLU A 64 22.18 3.03 16.66
CA GLU A 64 20.81 2.54 16.85
C GLU A 64 19.80 3.36 16.04
N ALA A 65 19.96 4.68 15.95
CA ALA A 65 19.10 5.52 15.12
C ALA A 65 19.15 5.10 13.64
N GLU A 66 20.34 4.82 13.09
CA GLU A 66 20.52 4.35 11.72
C GLU A 66 19.86 2.98 11.50
N ARG A 67 20.05 2.03 12.43
CA ARG A 67 19.39 0.72 12.37
C ARG A 67 17.87 0.86 12.39
N ARG A 68 17.33 1.71 13.26
CA ARG A 68 15.89 1.94 13.41
C ARG A 68 15.29 2.62 12.20
N TYR A 69 16.03 3.57 11.63
CA TYR A 69 15.68 4.21 10.38
C TYR A 69 15.61 3.21 9.22
N ALA A 70 16.55 2.27 9.11
CA ALA A 70 16.51 1.23 8.06
C ALA A 70 15.24 0.35 8.17
N ILE A 71 14.85 -0.03 9.38
CA ILE A 71 13.60 -0.79 9.62
C ILE A 71 12.38 0.06 9.26
N PHE A 72 12.35 1.31 9.73
CA PHE A 72 11.30 2.26 9.46
C PHE A 72 11.11 2.50 7.96
N LYS A 73 12.19 2.71 7.21
CA LYS A 73 12.15 2.90 5.75
C LYS A 73 11.50 1.71 5.05
N GLY A 74 11.79 0.48 5.50
CA GLY A 74 11.12 -0.72 5.03
C GLY A 74 9.60 -0.75 5.31
N LYS A 75 9.19 -0.34 6.51
CA LYS A 75 7.76 -0.21 6.87
C LYS A 75 7.07 0.88 6.05
N LEU A 76 7.69 2.04 5.89
CA LEU A 76 7.18 3.15 5.11
C LEU A 76 6.95 2.76 3.65
N ARG A 77 7.92 2.06 3.04
CA ARG A 77 7.78 1.52 1.70
C ARG A 77 6.57 0.59 1.58
N THR A 78 6.34 -0.28 2.56
CA THR A 78 5.17 -1.18 2.56
C THR A 78 3.87 -0.40 2.66
N VAL A 79 3.82 0.63 3.52
CA VAL A 79 2.66 1.52 3.66
C VAL A 79 2.38 2.24 2.36
N ASP A 80 3.39 2.84 1.71
CA ASP A 80 3.23 3.60 0.48
C ASP A 80 2.79 2.72 -0.68
N GLN A 81 3.39 1.54 -0.85
CA GLN A 81 3.02 0.59 -1.90
C GLN A 81 1.57 0.12 -1.75
N HIS A 82 1.15 -0.25 -0.54
CA HIS A 82 -0.25 -0.59 -0.27
C HIS A 82 -1.16 0.61 -0.56
N ASN A 83 -0.81 1.78 -0.06
CA ASN A 83 -1.65 2.98 -0.18
C ASN A 83 -1.70 3.59 -1.59
N ALA A 84 -0.82 3.18 -2.51
CA ALA A 84 -0.86 3.53 -3.92
C ALA A 84 -1.90 2.71 -4.70
N GLY A 85 -2.25 1.51 -4.22
CA GLY A 85 -3.30 0.69 -4.80
C GLY A 85 -4.71 1.06 -4.33
N ILE A 86 -5.71 0.42 -4.94
CA ILE A 86 -7.12 0.53 -4.53
C ILE A 86 -7.43 -0.57 -3.51
N HIS A 87 -7.51 -0.19 -2.24
CA HIS A 87 -7.81 -1.11 -1.14
C HIS A 87 -8.96 -0.58 -0.27
N PRO A 88 -9.76 -1.46 0.35
CA PRO A 88 -10.85 -1.05 1.24
C PRO A 88 -10.36 -0.44 2.56
N TYR A 89 -9.05 -0.45 2.81
CA TYR A 89 -8.40 0.17 3.96
C TYR A 89 -7.02 0.72 3.57
N ARG A 90 -6.54 1.68 4.35
CA ARG A 90 -5.18 2.23 4.23
C ARG A 90 -4.31 1.74 5.37
N LEU A 91 -3.02 1.56 5.11
CA LEU A 91 -2.02 1.35 6.15
C LEU A 91 -1.51 2.70 6.67
N GLY A 92 -1.07 2.71 7.92
CA GLY A 92 -0.45 3.87 8.56
C GLY A 92 0.81 3.46 9.30
N LEU A 93 1.73 4.41 9.46
CA LEU A 93 2.82 4.29 10.42
C LEU A 93 2.23 4.33 11.84
N ASN A 94 2.84 3.58 12.76
CA ASN A 94 2.40 3.48 14.14
C ASN A 94 3.62 3.39 15.08
N TRP A 95 3.38 3.24 16.39
CA TRP A 95 4.44 3.17 17.40
C TRP A 95 5.47 2.04 17.20
N PHE A 96 5.16 1.04 16.38
CA PHE A 96 6.04 -0.09 16.08
C PHE A 96 6.70 0.02 14.69
N SER A 97 6.62 1.16 14.02
CA SER A 97 7.16 1.32 12.68
C SER A 97 8.69 1.24 12.62
N ASP A 98 9.40 1.43 13.73
CA ASP A 98 10.85 1.20 13.87
C ASP A 98 11.22 -0.25 14.29
N ARG A 99 10.22 -1.14 14.44
CA ARG A 99 10.41 -2.51 14.95
C ARG A 99 10.22 -3.58 13.89
N THR A 100 10.99 -4.64 14.04
CA THR A 100 10.78 -5.91 13.33
C THR A 100 9.65 -6.71 13.98
N SER A 101 9.00 -7.58 13.20
CA SER A 101 7.95 -8.45 13.75
C SER A 101 8.48 -9.36 14.87
N ALA A 102 9.73 -9.84 14.77
CA ALA A 102 10.36 -10.65 15.81
C ALA A 102 10.53 -9.89 17.15
N GLU A 103 10.91 -8.61 17.10
CA GLU A 103 11.01 -7.74 18.28
C GLU A 103 9.64 -7.45 18.92
N ILE A 104 8.57 -7.44 18.13
CA ILE A 104 7.20 -7.30 18.63
C ILE A 104 6.77 -8.59 19.32
N TYR A 105 6.94 -9.74 18.66
CA TYR A 105 6.50 -11.04 19.19
C TYR A 105 7.26 -11.46 20.45
N SER A 106 8.56 -11.16 20.55
CA SER A 106 9.35 -11.47 21.77
C SER A 106 8.94 -10.68 23.00
N ARG A 107 8.18 -9.59 22.85
CA ARG A 107 7.66 -8.79 23.97
C ARG A 107 6.22 -9.14 24.33
N VAL A 108 5.46 -9.74 23.41
CA VAL A 108 4.01 -9.92 23.54
C VAL A 108 3.63 -11.37 23.85
N LEU A 109 4.47 -12.35 23.49
CA LEU A 109 4.23 -13.76 23.76
C LEU A 109 5.27 -14.27 24.79
N PRO A 110 4.84 -14.81 25.95
CA PRO A 110 5.73 -15.40 26.95
C PRO A 110 6.40 -16.70 26.49
#